data_AF-A0A520Z1B5-F1
#
_entry.id   AF-A0A520Z1B5-F1
#
_cell.length_a   1.000
_cell.length_b   1.000
_cell.length_c   1.000
_cell.angle_alpha   90.00
_cell.angle_beta   90.00
_cell.angle_gamma   90.00
#
_symmetry.space_group_name_H-M   'P 1'
#
loop_
_entity.id
_entity.type
_entity.pdbx_description
1 polymer ?
#
loop_
_entity_poly.entity_id
_entity_poly.type
_entity_poly.pdbx_seq_one_letter_code
_entity_poly.pdbx_strand_id
1 'polypeptide(L)'
;MSSFIDFDEIKQRVSINQVVQWLDIRLEEVGDQLRGCCPIHKGTNNRDFVVTPDKGLFYCFKCKEGGDLIKLYANVKFIDQKSAAAEILKRIDIGKTARPKGREQASNSAKSSDSKRGNGKLPPLKPLDYLLSEHNNVQALGISQDTAETFGAGFATKGVMRGYIAIPVHDREGTLVAYAGRSPNPSNSTLKFAKGFDPSPIIFNAHRCEPESVVQLAHDPLEILQAYQNGVESNIVAFLTEDISPWQLGQLAVFLDDLKCRL
;
A
#
# COMPACT_ATOMS: atom_id res chain seq x y z
N MET A 1 -3.37 -24.64 -16.04
CA MET A 1 -4.85 -24.52 -16.08
C MET A 1 -5.21 -23.21 -15.40
N SER A 2 -5.62 -22.21 -16.17
CA SER A 2 -5.93 -20.88 -15.62
C SER A 2 -7.30 -20.92 -14.94
N SER A 3 -7.34 -20.86 -13.61
CA SER A 3 -8.59 -20.68 -12.87
C SER A 3 -9.10 -19.26 -13.09
N PHE A 4 -10.10 -19.11 -13.96
CA PHE A 4 -10.86 -17.87 -14.08
C PHE A 4 -11.71 -17.71 -12.83
N ILE A 5 -11.69 -16.52 -12.24
CA ILE A 5 -12.45 -16.21 -11.01
C ILE A 5 -13.53 -15.22 -11.39
N ASP A 6 -14.78 -15.66 -11.37
CA ASP A 6 -15.95 -14.83 -11.65
C ASP A 6 -16.39 -14.10 -10.37
N PHE A 7 -16.31 -12.77 -10.39
CA PHE A 7 -16.64 -11.94 -9.23
C PHE A 7 -18.15 -11.83 -9.02
N ASP A 8 -18.95 -11.94 -10.07
CA ASP A 8 -20.40 -11.86 -9.96
C ASP A 8 -20.95 -13.18 -9.39
N GLU A 9 -20.35 -14.32 -9.79
CA GLU A 9 -20.64 -15.63 -9.18
C GLU A 9 -20.37 -15.64 -7.68
N ILE A 10 -19.26 -15.05 -7.24
CA ILE A 10 -18.92 -14.92 -5.81
C ILE A 10 -19.96 -14.06 -5.08
N LYS A 11 -20.36 -12.93 -5.68
CA LYS A 11 -21.34 -12.01 -5.09
C LYS A 11 -22.73 -12.61 -4.98
N GLN A 12 -23.10 -13.55 -5.85
CA GLN A 12 -24.37 -14.27 -5.76
C GLN A 12 -24.33 -15.42 -4.74
N ARG A 13 -23.15 -15.99 -4.47
CA ARG A 13 -22.99 -17.15 -3.58
C ARG A 13 -22.66 -16.80 -2.15
N VAL A 14 -22.01 -15.66 -1.92
CA VAL A 14 -21.53 -15.24 -0.61
C VAL A 14 -22.19 -13.94 -0.23
N SER A 15 -22.75 -13.88 0.98
CA SER A 15 -23.25 -12.63 1.52
C SER A 15 -22.12 -11.86 2.22
N ILE A 16 -22.24 -10.53 2.26
CA ILE A 16 -21.25 -9.71 2.99
C ILE A 16 -21.17 -10.08 4.48
N ASN A 17 -22.26 -10.59 5.07
CA ASN A 17 -22.29 -11.08 6.44
C ASN A 17 -21.40 -12.31 6.65
N GLN A 18 -21.35 -13.23 5.69
CA GLN A 18 -20.45 -14.38 5.75
C GLN A 18 -18.98 -13.94 5.71
N VAL A 19 -18.66 -12.95 4.88
CA VAL A 19 -17.31 -12.37 4.85
C VAL A 19 -16.94 -11.69 6.17
N VAL A 20 -17.86 -10.93 6.76
CA VAL A 20 -17.69 -10.31 8.08
C VAL A 20 -17.35 -11.37 9.14
N GLN A 21 -18.08 -12.50 9.15
CA GLN A 21 -17.83 -13.62 10.06
C GLN A 21 -16.48 -14.30 9.81
N TRP A 22 -16.10 -14.55 8.55
CA TRP A 22 -14.81 -15.19 8.21
C TRP A 22 -13.57 -14.34 8.54
N LEU A 23 -13.77 -13.04 8.67
CA LEU A 23 -12.75 -12.07 9.05
C LEU A 23 -12.78 -11.77 10.56
N ASP A 24 -13.66 -12.44 11.33
CA ASP A 24 -13.88 -12.24 12.76
C ASP A 24 -14.13 -10.77 13.13
N ILE A 25 -14.88 -10.06 12.28
CA ILE A 25 -15.22 -8.65 12.51
C ILE A 25 -16.45 -8.60 13.40
N ARG A 26 -16.28 -8.09 14.63
CA ARG A 26 -17.37 -7.93 15.58
C ARG A 26 -18.18 -6.66 15.27
N LEU A 27 -19.45 -6.85 14.91
CA LEU A 27 -20.41 -5.79 14.62
C LEU A 27 -21.67 -5.97 15.48
N GLU A 28 -22.31 -4.87 15.82
CA GLU A 28 -23.60 -4.81 16.52
C GLU A 28 -24.72 -4.53 15.51
N GLU A 29 -25.86 -5.19 15.69
CA GLU A 29 -27.05 -4.96 14.85
C GLU A 29 -27.77 -3.69 15.28
N VAL A 30 -27.96 -2.76 14.34
CA VAL A 30 -28.65 -1.49 14.55
C VAL A 30 -29.67 -1.31 13.42
N GLY A 31 -30.88 -1.82 13.63
CA GLY A 31 -31.93 -1.89 12.59
C GLY A 31 -31.49 -2.82 11.45
N ASP A 32 -31.64 -2.37 10.21
CA ASP A 32 -31.27 -3.14 9.01
C ASP A 32 -29.75 -3.04 8.66
N GLN A 33 -28.94 -2.50 9.57
CA GLN A 33 -27.49 -2.29 9.37
C GLN A 33 -26.68 -2.93 10.50
N LEU A 34 -25.46 -3.34 10.18
CA LEU A 34 -24.47 -3.76 11.17
C LEU A 34 -23.44 -2.64 11.35
N ARG A 35 -23.10 -2.30 12.59
CA ARG A 35 -22.15 -1.22 12.92
C ARG A 35 -21.04 -1.70 13.83
N GLY A 36 -19.85 -1.15 13.67
CA GLY A 36 -18.75 -1.48 14.58
C GLY A 36 -17.46 -0.74 14.29
N CYS A 37 -16.39 -1.24 14.91
CA CYS A 37 -15.05 -0.75 14.69
C CYS A 37 -14.60 -1.12 13.29
N CYS A 38 -13.93 -0.20 12.60
CA CYS A 38 -13.48 -0.49 11.25
C CYS A 38 -12.27 -1.42 11.25
N PRO A 39 -12.31 -2.56 10.55
CA PRO A 39 -11.19 -3.49 10.49
C PRO A 39 -10.05 -3.01 9.57
N ILE A 40 -10.31 -2.02 8.70
CA ILE A 40 -9.35 -1.50 7.71
C ILE A 40 -8.39 -0.50 8.37
N HIS A 41 -8.91 0.46 9.12
CA HIS A 41 -8.10 1.44 9.86
C HIS A 41 -7.94 1.12 11.35
N LYS A 42 -8.50 -0.01 11.80
CA LYS A 42 -8.47 -0.50 13.19
C LYS A 42 -8.89 0.56 14.22
N GLY A 43 -9.85 1.41 13.87
CA GLY A 43 -10.34 2.46 14.76
C GLY A 43 -11.13 1.91 15.95
N THR A 44 -11.06 2.61 17.09
CA THR A 44 -11.77 2.23 18.32
C THR A 44 -13.21 2.71 18.39
N ASN A 45 -13.63 3.57 17.45
CA ASN A 45 -15.00 4.08 17.41
C ASN A 45 -15.91 3.10 16.68
N ASN A 46 -16.83 2.49 17.43
CA ASN A 46 -17.78 1.49 16.94
C ASN A 46 -18.88 2.06 16.01
N ARG A 47 -18.88 3.37 15.74
CA ARG A 47 -19.81 4.02 14.78
C ARG A 47 -19.20 4.26 13.40
N ASP A 48 -17.90 4.04 13.23
CA ASP A 48 -17.19 4.46 12.03
C ASP A 48 -17.40 3.49 10.85
N PHE A 49 -17.66 2.21 11.11
CA PHE A 49 -17.85 1.19 10.08
C PHE A 49 -19.27 0.66 10.06
N VAL A 50 -19.87 0.63 8.87
CA VAL A 50 -21.24 0.20 8.65
C VAL A 50 -21.29 -0.81 7.52
N VAL A 51 -22.00 -1.91 7.72
CA VAL A 51 -22.34 -2.91 6.72
C VAL A 51 -23.85 -2.89 6.53
N THR A 52 -24.30 -2.86 5.27
CA THR A 52 -25.72 -2.95 4.90
C THR A 52 -25.94 -4.28 4.18
N PRO A 53 -26.40 -5.33 4.88
CA PRO A 53 -26.48 -6.69 4.34
C PRO A 53 -27.35 -6.80 3.09
N ASP A 54 -28.53 -6.15 3.09
CA ASP A 54 -29.49 -6.18 1.96
C ASP A 54 -28.90 -5.65 0.66
N LYS A 55 -27.95 -4.71 0.77
CA LYS A 55 -27.26 -4.12 -0.39
C LYS A 55 -25.94 -4.83 -0.70
N GLY A 56 -25.45 -5.69 0.21
CA GLY A 56 -24.15 -6.35 0.07
C GLY A 56 -22.95 -5.40 0.13
N LEU A 57 -23.09 -4.26 0.81
CA LEU A 57 -22.09 -3.18 0.82
C LEU A 57 -21.61 -2.84 2.23
N PHE A 58 -20.36 -2.38 2.33
CA PHE A 58 -19.83 -1.73 3.52
C PHE A 58 -19.39 -0.30 3.22
N TYR A 59 -19.34 0.53 4.25
CA TYR A 59 -18.73 1.84 4.21
C TYR A 59 -18.13 2.23 5.56
N CYS A 60 -16.94 2.80 5.53
CA CYS A 60 -16.26 3.39 6.67
C CYS A 60 -16.31 4.92 6.56
N PHE A 61 -16.98 5.60 7.48
CA PHE A 61 -17.14 7.06 7.46
C PHE A 61 -15.84 7.83 7.71
N LYS A 62 -14.87 7.22 8.41
CA LYS A 62 -13.54 7.82 8.62
C LYS A 62 -12.54 7.55 7.50
N CYS A 63 -12.46 6.30 7.04
CA CYS A 63 -11.60 5.91 5.93
C CYS A 63 -12.10 6.44 4.58
N LYS A 64 -13.41 6.71 4.49
CA LYS A 64 -14.14 6.92 3.23
C LYS A 64 -14.01 5.75 2.25
N GLU A 65 -13.74 4.57 2.78
CA GLU A 65 -13.67 3.33 2.01
C GLU A 65 -15.00 2.61 2.08
N GLY A 66 -15.51 2.24 0.92
CA GLY A 66 -16.66 1.35 0.80
C GLY A 66 -16.60 0.53 -0.46
N GLY A 67 -17.45 -0.47 -0.51
CA GLY A 67 -17.58 -1.39 -1.63
C GLY A 67 -18.29 -2.67 -1.25
N ASP A 68 -18.12 -3.68 -2.09
CA ASP A 68 -18.72 -5.00 -1.91
C ASP A 68 -17.90 -5.90 -0.97
N LEU A 69 -18.39 -7.13 -0.76
CA LEU A 69 -17.77 -8.13 0.08
C LEU A 69 -16.34 -8.51 -0.35
N ILE A 70 -16.03 -8.49 -1.66
CA ILE A 70 -14.69 -8.83 -2.16
C ILE A 70 -13.74 -7.69 -1.82
N LYS A 71 -14.19 -6.45 -2.00
CA LYS A 71 -13.41 -5.26 -1.61
C LYS A 71 -13.21 -5.21 -0.09
N LEU A 72 -14.22 -5.60 0.71
CA LEU A 72 -14.07 -5.70 2.17
C LEU A 72 -12.97 -6.70 2.54
N TYR A 73 -13.05 -7.91 1.98
CA TYR A 73 -12.08 -8.96 2.24
C TYR A 73 -10.67 -8.58 1.80
N ALA A 74 -10.54 -8.03 0.59
CA ALA A 74 -9.28 -7.53 0.04
C ALA A 74 -8.66 -6.47 0.96
N ASN A 75 -9.46 -5.50 1.41
CA ASN A 75 -8.97 -4.42 2.26
C ASN A 75 -8.57 -4.89 3.66
N VAL A 76 -9.23 -5.90 4.22
CA VAL A 76 -8.91 -6.42 5.57
C VAL A 76 -7.71 -7.39 5.53
N LYS A 77 -7.56 -8.15 4.44
CA LYS A 77 -6.44 -9.08 4.25
C LYS A 77 -5.25 -8.46 3.53
N PHE A 78 -5.36 -7.21 3.09
CA PHE A 78 -4.34 -6.48 2.34
C PHE A 78 -3.86 -7.21 1.08
N ILE A 79 -4.79 -7.86 0.39
CA ILE A 79 -4.55 -8.59 -0.86
C ILE A 79 -5.36 -7.96 -1.98
N ASP A 80 -4.97 -8.22 -3.23
CA ASP A 80 -5.72 -7.74 -4.38
C ASP A 80 -7.11 -8.42 -4.47
N GLN A 81 -8.05 -7.78 -5.17
CA GLN A 81 -9.42 -8.29 -5.29
C GLN A 81 -9.50 -9.68 -5.92
N LYS A 82 -8.55 -10.06 -6.78
CA LYS A 82 -8.54 -11.39 -7.40
C LYS A 82 -8.04 -12.46 -6.43
N SER A 83 -7.02 -12.14 -5.62
CA SER A 83 -6.57 -13.00 -4.52
C SER A 83 -7.63 -13.11 -3.42
N ALA A 84 -8.28 -12.01 -3.06
CA ALA A 84 -9.43 -12.01 -2.16
C ALA A 84 -10.56 -12.90 -2.68
N ALA A 85 -10.92 -12.74 -3.95
CA ALA A 85 -11.91 -13.58 -4.62
C ALA A 85 -11.49 -15.05 -4.67
N ALA A 86 -10.19 -15.34 -4.87
CA ALA A 86 -9.64 -16.70 -4.85
C ALA A 86 -9.74 -17.32 -3.44
N GLU A 87 -9.43 -16.56 -2.40
CA GLU A 87 -9.53 -17.04 -1.01
C GLU A 87 -10.98 -17.21 -0.57
N ILE A 88 -11.85 -16.28 -0.95
CA ILE A 88 -13.29 -16.39 -0.76
C ILE A 88 -13.80 -17.67 -1.46
N LEU A 89 -13.43 -17.90 -2.72
CA LEU A 89 -13.77 -19.13 -3.44
C LEU A 89 -13.23 -20.38 -2.77
N LYS A 90 -11.96 -20.39 -2.36
CA LYS A 90 -11.38 -21.50 -1.60
C LYS A 90 -12.16 -21.75 -0.31
N ARG A 91 -12.60 -20.71 0.40
CA ARG A 91 -13.43 -20.83 1.61
C ARG A 91 -14.83 -21.37 1.29
N ILE A 92 -15.44 -21.00 0.17
CA ILE A 92 -16.69 -21.61 -0.32
C ILE A 92 -16.46 -23.08 -0.69
N ASP A 93 -15.35 -23.41 -1.35
CA ASP A 93 -15.02 -24.78 -1.79
C ASP A 93 -14.65 -25.69 -0.61
N ILE A 94 -14.01 -25.15 0.43
CA ILE A 94 -13.84 -25.82 1.73
C ILE A 94 -15.22 -26.01 2.40
N GLY A 95 -16.14 -25.06 2.21
CA GLY A 95 -17.54 -25.22 2.59
C GLY A 95 -18.33 -26.26 1.77
N LYS A 96 -17.86 -26.68 0.58
CA LYS A 96 -18.53 -27.71 -0.24
C LYS A 96 -18.30 -29.14 0.26
N THR A 97 -17.36 -29.39 1.19
CA THR A 97 -17.33 -30.67 1.94
C THR A 97 -18.41 -30.74 3.03
N ALA A 98 -19.14 -29.64 3.24
CA ALA A 98 -20.39 -29.59 4.00
C ALA A 98 -21.53 -29.12 3.09
N ARG A 99 -22.22 -30.06 2.43
CA ARG A 99 -23.49 -29.75 1.74
C ARG A 99 -24.51 -29.16 2.75
N PRO A 100 -25.47 -28.30 2.32
CA PRO A 100 -26.44 -28.69 1.29
C PRO A 100 -26.62 -27.74 0.09
N LYS A 101 -26.76 -28.41 -1.07
CA LYS A 101 -27.48 -28.16 -2.33
C LYS A 101 -27.84 -26.73 -2.78
N GLY A 102 -27.43 -26.40 -4.01
CA GLY A 102 -28.19 -25.49 -4.88
C GLY A 102 -27.52 -25.07 -6.20
N ARG A 103 -27.61 -25.93 -7.23
CA ARG A 103 -27.67 -25.69 -8.69
C ARG A 103 -26.76 -24.61 -9.34
N GLU A 104 -25.66 -24.95 -10.01
CA GLU A 104 -25.48 -25.40 -11.42
C GLU A 104 -25.62 -24.33 -12.52
N GLN A 105 -24.68 -24.43 -13.49
CA GLN A 105 -24.56 -23.80 -14.83
C GLN A 105 -23.70 -22.51 -14.86
N ALA A 106 -22.39 -22.55 -15.15
CA ALA A 106 -21.68 -22.98 -16.37
C ALA A 106 -21.93 -22.07 -17.59
N SER A 107 -20.92 -21.29 -18.00
CA SER A 107 -20.30 -21.44 -19.32
C SER A 107 -19.11 -20.51 -19.53
N ASN A 108 -18.03 -21.15 -20.01
CA ASN A 108 -16.78 -20.64 -20.52
C ASN A 108 -16.89 -19.45 -21.49
N SER A 109 -15.90 -18.55 -21.51
CA SER A 109 -14.80 -18.60 -22.49
C SER A 109 -13.75 -17.52 -22.29
N ALA A 110 -12.51 -17.94 -22.54
CA ALA A 110 -11.26 -17.27 -22.28
C ALA A 110 -10.80 -16.34 -23.42
N LYS A 111 -9.85 -15.45 -23.09
CA LYS A 111 -8.61 -15.09 -23.82
C LYS A 111 -7.84 -14.06 -22.97
N SER A 112 -6.89 -14.48 -22.15
CA SER A 112 -5.44 -14.57 -22.43
C SER A 112 -4.74 -13.23 -22.65
N SER A 113 -3.87 -12.83 -21.72
CA SER A 113 -2.54 -12.31 -22.08
C SER A 113 -1.61 -12.31 -20.88
N ASP A 114 -0.60 -13.16 -21.02
CA ASP A 114 0.64 -13.28 -20.28
C ASP A 114 1.51 -12.01 -20.42
N SER A 115 2.26 -11.60 -19.40
CA SER A 115 3.28 -10.53 -19.47
C SER A 115 4.23 -10.51 -18.27
N LYS A 116 5.31 -11.30 -18.39
CA LYS A 116 6.73 -10.93 -18.15
C LYS A 116 7.05 -9.90 -17.04
N ARG A 117 7.63 -10.39 -15.93
CA ARG A 117 8.45 -9.61 -14.99
C ARG A 117 9.85 -9.40 -15.58
N GLY A 118 10.11 -8.21 -16.09
CA GLY A 118 11.45 -7.77 -16.49
C GLY A 118 11.97 -6.71 -15.50
N ASN A 119 13.29 -6.72 -15.26
CA ASN A 119 14.05 -5.58 -14.73
C ASN A 119 14.01 -4.42 -15.73
N GLY A 120 12.83 -3.88 -16.01
CA GLY A 120 12.65 -2.71 -16.85
C GLY A 120 12.90 -1.47 -16.01
N LYS A 121 13.84 -0.63 -16.45
CA LYS A 121 14.03 0.73 -15.94
C LYS A 121 12.65 1.41 -15.85
N LEU A 122 12.26 1.84 -14.65
CA LEU A 122 10.99 2.52 -14.43
C LEU A 122 10.96 3.80 -15.29
N PRO A 123 9.81 4.14 -15.90
CA PRO A 123 9.74 5.32 -16.74
C PRO A 123 9.96 6.59 -15.90
N PRO A 124 10.71 7.58 -16.42
CA PRO A 124 10.93 8.84 -15.71
C PRO A 124 9.61 9.58 -15.51
N LEU A 125 9.43 10.15 -14.31
CA LEU A 125 8.33 11.04 -13.98
C LEU A 125 8.75 12.50 -14.07
N LYS A 126 7.79 13.36 -14.38
CA LYS A 126 7.96 14.81 -14.25
C LYS A 126 7.86 15.20 -12.77
N PRO A 127 8.76 16.06 -12.27
CA PRO A 127 8.64 16.62 -10.93
C PRO A 127 7.30 17.32 -10.71
N LEU A 128 6.78 17.24 -9.50
CA LEU A 128 5.58 17.96 -9.08
C LEU A 128 5.96 19.40 -8.70
N ASP A 129 5.57 20.36 -9.54
CA ASP A 129 5.88 21.79 -9.39
C ASP A 129 5.05 22.52 -8.31
N TYR A 130 4.09 21.83 -7.70
CA TYR A 130 3.10 22.39 -6.77
C TYR A 130 3.30 21.96 -5.31
N LEU A 131 4.41 21.28 -5.01
CA LEU A 131 4.72 20.87 -3.65
C LEU A 131 5.12 22.08 -2.82
N LEU A 132 4.55 22.19 -1.61
CA LEU A 132 4.82 23.28 -0.68
C LEU A 132 5.77 22.80 0.42
N SER A 133 7.06 23.13 0.29
CA SER A 133 8.12 22.71 1.21
C SER A 133 8.04 23.44 2.56
N GLU A 134 7.51 24.65 2.56
CA GLU A 134 7.33 25.53 3.71
C GLU A 134 6.07 25.20 4.55
N HIS A 135 5.21 24.29 4.08
CA HIS A 135 3.90 24.05 4.69
C HIS A 135 4.01 23.46 6.11
N ASN A 136 3.13 23.89 7.03
CA ASN A 136 3.13 23.47 8.45
C ASN A 136 3.16 21.94 8.64
N ASN A 137 2.48 21.18 7.78
CA ASN A 137 2.49 19.71 7.83
C ASN A 137 3.86 19.08 7.55
N VAL A 138 4.74 19.74 6.79
CA VAL A 138 6.13 19.30 6.59
C VAL A 138 6.93 19.52 7.87
N GLN A 139 6.81 20.72 8.43
CA GLN A 139 7.47 21.11 9.69
C GLN A 139 6.99 20.27 10.88
N ALA A 140 5.71 19.89 10.90
CA ALA A 140 5.14 19.02 11.93
C ALA A 140 5.77 17.61 11.96
N LEU A 141 6.41 17.18 10.87
CA LEU A 141 7.20 15.95 10.81
C LEU A 141 8.68 16.17 11.20
N GLY A 142 9.02 17.36 11.67
CA GLY A 142 10.38 17.73 12.08
C GLY A 142 11.32 18.05 10.91
N ILE A 143 10.79 18.26 9.70
CA ILE A 143 11.58 18.58 8.50
C ILE A 143 11.61 20.10 8.28
N SER A 144 12.80 20.66 8.14
CA SER A 144 12.96 22.08 7.78
C SER A 144 12.58 22.35 6.32
N GLN A 145 12.16 23.60 6.02
CA GLN A 145 11.88 24.01 4.64
C GLN A 145 13.09 23.76 3.73
N ASP A 146 14.29 24.16 4.16
CA ASP A 146 15.54 23.99 3.41
C ASP A 146 15.82 22.52 3.06
N THR A 147 15.59 21.61 4.01
CA THR A 147 15.72 20.16 3.78
C THR A 147 14.67 19.67 2.80
N ALA A 148 13.42 20.10 2.96
CA ALA A 148 12.35 19.72 2.05
C ALA A 148 12.63 20.20 0.61
N GLU A 149 13.09 21.44 0.43
CA GLU A 149 13.50 21.99 -0.88
C GLU A 149 14.68 21.22 -1.48
N THR A 150 15.71 20.94 -0.68
CA THR A 150 16.89 20.16 -1.10
C THR A 150 16.51 18.77 -1.60
N PHE A 151 15.54 18.14 -0.96
CA PHE A 151 15.05 16.83 -1.38
C PHE A 151 13.96 16.91 -2.45
N GLY A 152 13.46 18.10 -2.81
CA GLY A 152 12.30 18.24 -3.69
C GLY A 152 11.00 17.67 -3.09
N ALA A 153 10.94 17.60 -1.76
CA ALA A 153 9.81 17.14 -0.98
C ALA A 153 8.92 18.31 -0.56
N GLY A 154 7.63 18.03 -0.35
CA GLY A 154 6.72 19.05 0.16
C GLY A 154 5.29 18.57 0.28
N PHE A 155 4.43 19.40 0.85
CA PHE A 155 3.02 19.09 1.02
C PHE A 155 2.27 19.19 -0.31
N ALA A 156 1.61 18.11 -0.71
CA ALA A 156 0.85 18.06 -1.94
C ALA A 156 -0.59 18.56 -1.73
N THR A 157 -0.94 19.65 -2.40
CA THR A 157 -2.30 20.26 -2.37
C THR A 157 -3.26 19.63 -3.38
N LYS A 158 -2.74 18.94 -4.39
CA LYS A 158 -3.51 18.30 -5.46
C LYS A 158 -2.88 16.99 -5.97
N GLY A 159 -3.59 16.31 -6.85
CA GLY A 159 -3.14 15.05 -7.47
C GLY A 159 -3.27 13.84 -6.55
N VAL A 160 -2.63 12.74 -6.95
CA VAL A 160 -2.67 11.45 -6.23
C VAL A 160 -2.12 11.57 -4.81
N MET A 161 -1.14 12.44 -4.60
CA MET A 161 -0.50 12.70 -3.31
C MET A 161 -1.24 13.73 -2.45
N ARG A 162 -2.39 14.26 -2.87
CA ARG A 162 -3.13 15.29 -2.12
C ARG A 162 -3.29 14.92 -0.65
N GLY A 163 -2.86 15.83 0.23
CA GLY A 163 -2.95 15.68 1.69
C GLY A 163 -1.76 14.98 2.35
N TYR A 164 -0.73 14.60 1.58
CA TYR A 164 0.48 13.95 2.07
C TYR A 164 1.70 14.84 1.82
N ILE A 165 2.78 14.60 2.56
CA ILE A 165 4.10 15.11 2.24
C ILE A 165 4.67 14.16 1.18
N ALA A 166 4.78 14.64 -0.06
CA ALA A 166 5.32 13.86 -1.15
C ALA A 166 6.84 13.94 -1.11
N ILE A 167 7.51 12.81 -0.96
CA ILE A 167 8.98 12.66 -0.97
C ILE A 167 9.36 11.99 -2.28
N PRO A 168 10.20 12.60 -3.15
CA PRO A 168 10.52 12.03 -4.45
C PRO A 168 11.40 10.78 -4.32
N VAL A 169 11.05 9.76 -5.09
CA VAL A 169 11.72 8.46 -5.12
C VAL A 169 12.48 8.34 -6.42
N HIS A 170 13.78 8.07 -6.33
CA HIS A 170 14.68 7.94 -7.48
C HIS A 170 15.15 6.49 -7.63
N ASP A 171 15.44 6.08 -8.87
CA ASP A 171 16.21 4.86 -9.14
C ASP A 171 17.70 5.06 -8.79
N ARG A 172 18.52 4.02 -9.00
CA ARG A 172 19.96 4.06 -8.67
C ARG A 172 20.70 5.11 -9.50
N GLU A 173 20.21 5.42 -10.69
CA GLU A 173 20.78 6.39 -11.61
C GLU A 173 20.33 7.84 -11.30
N GLY A 174 19.50 8.04 -10.27
CA GLY A 174 18.99 9.36 -9.90
C GLY A 174 17.80 9.81 -10.75
N THR A 175 17.19 8.92 -11.52
CA THR A 175 15.97 9.21 -12.29
C THR A 175 14.78 9.24 -11.34
N LEU A 176 13.97 10.30 -11.36
CA LEU A 176 12.72 10.36 -10.61
C LEU A 176 11.70 9.35 -11.16
N VAL A 177 11.27 8.40 -10.33
CA VAL A 177 10.39 7.29 -10.75
C VAL A 177 9.09 7.20 -9.97
N ALA A 178 9.01 7.82 -8.79
CA ALA A 178 7.78 7.94 -8.01
C ALA A 178 7.84 9.06 -6.96
N TYR A 179 6.76 9.20 -6.21
CA TYR A 179 6.72 9.90 -4.94
C TYR A 179 6.21 8.94 -3.86
N ALA A 180 6.85 8.96 -2.70
CA ALA A 180 6.38 8.35 -1.46
C ALA A 180 5.58 9.40 -0.68
N GLY A 181 4.29 9.18 -0.52
CA GLY A 181 3.42 10.05 0.27
C GLY A 181 3.49 9.70 1.75
N ARG A 182 4.15 10.56 2.54
CA ARG A 182 4.24 10.48 4.00
C ARG A 182 3.03 11.18 4.63
N SER A 183 2.37 10.52 5.58
CA SER A 183 1.23 11.09 6.31
C SER A 183 1.67 12.32 7.12
N PRO A 184 0.88 13.41 7.15
CA PRO A 184 1.15 14.54 8.04
C PRO A 184 0.93 14.23 9.52
N ASN A 185 0.26 13.12 9.85
CA ASN A 185 0.19 12.61 11.21
C ASN A 185 1.47 11.81 11.52
N PRO A 186 2.31 12.25 12.48
CA PRO A 186 3.56 11.56 12.84
C PRO A 186 3.36 10.11 13.29
N SER A 187 2.20 9.79 13.88
CA SER A 187 1.91 8.46 14.42
C SER A 187 1.60 7.41 13.33
N ASN A 188 1.43 7.82 12.08
CA ASN A 188 1.17 6.93 10.95
C ASN A 188 2.41 6.94 10.06
N SER A 189 3.19 5.86 10.04
CA SER A 189 4.40 5.70 9.22
C SER A 189 4.13 5.23 7.78
N THR A 190 2.97 4.64 7.50
CA THR A 190 2.68 4.00 6.20
C THR A 190 2.83 4.96 5.02
N LEU A 191 3.59 4.51 4.03
CA LEU A 191 3.85 5.26 2.79
C LEU A 191 2.75 4.99 1.76
N LYS A 192 2.30 6.07 1.10
CA LYS A 192 1.35 6.01 -0.01
C LYS A 192 2.06 6.13 -1.34
N PHE A 193 1.74 5.26 -2.30
CA PHE A 193 2.25 5.33 -3.67
C PHE A 193 1.14 5.50 -4.70
N ALA A 194 1.52 5.86 -5.93
CA ALA A 194 0.59 5.86 -7.05
C ALA A 194 0.10 4.44 -7.35
N LYS A 195 -1.12 4.32 -7.88
CA LYS A 195 -1.72 3.02 -8.19
C LYS A 195 -0.84 2.25 -9.18
N GLY A 196 -0.51 1.00 -8.83
CA GLY A 196 0.28 0.11 -9.68
C GLY A 196 1.79 0.30 -9.59
N PHE A 197 2.27 1.23 -8.78
CA PHE A 197 3.69 1.34 -8.46
C PHE A 197 4.09 0.27 -7.45
N ASP A 198 5.13 -0.49 -7.75
CA ASP A 198 5.77 -1.43 -6.83
C ASP A 198 7.04 -0.78 -6.25
N PRO A 199 7.06 -0.45 -4.94
CA PRO A 199 8.22 0.17 -4.29
C PRO A 199 9.29 -0.85 -3.86
N SER A 200 8.97 -2.15 -3.86
CA SER A 200 9.86 -3.21 -3.38
C SER A 200 11.27 -3.21 -3.99
N PRO A 201 11.46 -2.94 -5.31
CA PRO A 201 12.80 -2.98 -5.91
C PRO A 201 13.66 -1.75 -5.61
N ILE A 202 13.14 -0.73 -4.93
CA ILE A 202 13.84 0.52 -4.75
C ILE A 202 14.44 0.59 -3.35
N ILE A 203 15.73 0.92 -3.32
CA ILE A 203 16.44 1.34 -2.11
C ILE A 203 16.42 2.87 -2.14
N PHE A 204 15.63 3.47 -1.25
CA PHE A 204 15.49 4.91 -1.18
C PHE A 204 16.83 5.56 -0.83
N ASN A 205 17.10 6.70 -1.47
CA ASN A 205 18.34 7.48 -1.33
C ASN A 205 19.63 6.83 -1.84
N ALA A 206 19.57 5.62 -2.42
CA ALA A 206 20.75 4.89 -2.93
C ALA A 206 21.59 5.67 -3.96
N HIS A 207 20.95 6.48 -4.81
CA HIS A 207 21.61 7.34 -5.80
C HIS A 207 22.50 8.45 -5.21
N ARG A 208 22.40 8.72 -3.90
CA ARG A 208 23.22 9.72 -3.19
C ARG A 208 24.34 9.08 -2.35
N CYS A 209 24.49 7.76 -2.39
CA CYS A 209 25.55 7.10 -1.65
C CYS A 209 26.91 7.25 -2.35
N GLU A 210 27.94 7.45 -1.54
CA GLU A 210 29.33 7.54 -1.93
C GLU A 210 30.00 6.17 -1.79
N PRO A 211 30.93 5.81 -2.68
CA PRO A 211 31.59 4.52 -2.65
C PRO A 211 32.58 4.40 -1.47
N GLU A 212 32.97 3.16 -1.17
CA GLU A 212 34.04 2.81 -0.21
C GLU A 212 33.78 3.34 1.23
N SER A 213 32.51 3.47 1.61
CA SER A 213 32.08 4.00 2.91
C SER A 213 31.15 3.04 3.69
N VAL A 214 30.65 3.49 4.84
CA VAL A 214 29.64 2.77 5.63
C VAL A 214 28.27 3.32 5.27
N VAL A 215 27.36 2.43 4.89
CA VAL A 215 25.96 2.74 4.61
C VAL A 215 25.11 2.39 5.83
N GLN A 216 24.29 3.33 6.30
CA GLN A 216 23.35 3.11 7.38
C GLN A 216 21.97 2.81 6.82
N LEU A 217 21.24 1.90 7.47
CA LEU A 217 19.87 1.58 7.12
C LEU A 217 18.91 2.30 8.08
N ALA A 218 18.18 3.27 7.55
CA ALA A 218 17.06 3.91 8.22
C ALA A 218 15.78 3.08 8.05
N HIS A 219 14.83 3.25 8.98
CA HIS A 219 13.54 2.55 8.93
C HIS A 219 12.56 3.23 7.96
N ASP A 220 12.66 4.54 7.80
CA ASP A 220 11.72 5.33 6.98
C ASP A 220 12.46 6.43 6.19
N PRO A 221 12.02 6.76 4.96
CA PRO A 221 12.56 7.89 4.22
C PRO A 221 12.61 9.21 4.99
N LEU A 222 11.66 9.47 5.90
CA LEU A 222 11.65 10.67 6.72
C LEU A 222 12.87 10.78 7.62
N GLU A 223 13.34 9.65 8.18
CA GLU A 223 14.53 9.62 9.03
C GLU A 223 15.78 10.03 8.26
N ILE A 224 15.84 9.77 6.96
CA ILE A 224 16.95 10.21 6.10
C ILE A 224 16.95 11.73 5.93
N LEU A 225 15.78 12.33 5.70
CA LEU A 225 15.66 13.79 5.63
C LEU A 225 16.03 14.41 6.99
N GLN A 226 15.59 13.79 8.09
CA GLN A 226 15.97 14.22 9.44
C GLN A 226 17.47 14.05 9.71
N ALA A 227 18.11 13.00 9.21
CA ALA A 227 19.54 12.80 9.37
C ALA A 227 20.32 13.86 8.57
N TYR A 228 19.88 14.18 7.35
CA TYR A 228 20.47 15.23 6.52
C TYR A 228 20.49 16.58 7.21
N GLN A 229 19.35 17.04 7.75
CA GLN A 229 19.30 18.32 8.47
C GLN A 229 20.17 18.37 9.73
N ASN A 230 20.56 17.20 10.26
CA ASN A 230 21.47 17.07 11.39
C ASN A 230 22.93 16.84 10.95
N GLY A 231 23.24 17.05 9.67
CA GLY A 231 24.60 17.00 9.13
C GLY A 231 25.05 15.63 8.61
N VAL A 232 24.14 14.65 8.50
CA VAL A 232 24.47 13.36 7.86
C VAL A 232 24.05 13.39 6.40
N GLU A 233 24.97 13.83 5.55
CA GLU A 233 24.67 14.23 4.17
C GLU A 233 24.57 13.06 3.18
N SER A 234 25.24 11.94 3.45
CA SER A 234 25.34 10.80 2.53
C SER A 234 25.24 9.45 3.24
N ASN A 235 25.15 8.37 2.45
CA ASN A 235 25.25 6.98 2.90
C ASN A 235 24.21 6.53 3.94
N ILE A 236 23.01 7.10 3.91
CA ILE A 236 21.84 6.56 4.61
C ILE A 236 20.83 6.14 3.55
N VAL A 237 20.31 4.93 3.67
CA VAL A 237 19.28 4.37 2.79
C VAL A 237 18.10 3.82 3.58
N ALA A 238 16.95 3.64 2.93
CA ALA A 238 15.79 2.99 3.54
C ALA A 238 15.07 2.11 2.51
N PHE A 239 14.38 1.08 3.00
CA PHE A 239 13.38 0.40 2.20
C PHE A 239 12.08 1.21 2.19
N LEU A 240 11.26 1.01 1.16
CA LEU A 240 9.97 1.67 0.99
C LEU A 240 8.78 0.78 1.38
N THR A 241 9.04 -0.40 1.92
CA THR A 241 8.06 -1.40 2.36
C THR A 241 8.12 -1.56 3.88
N GLU A 242 6.99 -1.85 4.53
CA GLU A 242 6.94 -2.05 5.98
C GLU A 242 7.71 -3.31 6.40
N ASP A 243 7.58 -4.40 5.63
CA ASP A 243 8.36 -5.61 5.83
C ASP A 243 9.51 -5.69 4.81
N ILE A 244 10.68 -6.12 5.27
CA ILE A 244 11.87 -6.33 4.43
C ILE A 244 11.95 -7.80 4.03
N SER A 245 11.81 -8.07 2.74
CA SER A 245 11.93 -9.43 2.21
C SER A 245 13.40 -9.89 2.07
N PRO A 246 13.67 -11.21 2.07
CA PRO A 246 15.01 -11.72 1.77
C PRO A 246 15.54 -11.28 0.40
N TRP A 247 14.64 -11.10 -0.57
CA TRP A 247 15.01 -10.60 -1.89
C TRP A 247 15.51 -9.15 -1.84
N GLN A 248 14.85 -8.29 -1.06
CA GLN A 248 15.29 -6.90 -0.83
C GLN A 248 16.64 -6.83 -0.12
N LEU A 249 16.88 -7.71 0.86
CA LEU A 249 18.20 -7.83 1.48
C LEU A 249 19.27 -8.26 0.46
N GLY A 250 18.92 -9.16 -0.47
CA GLY A 250 19.78 -9.51 -1.60
C GLY A 250 20.09 -8.32 -2.51
N GLN A 251 19.11 -7.47 -2.81
CA GLN A 251 19.33 -6.24 -3.58
C GLN A 251 20.24 -5.25 -2.84
N LEU A 252 20.07 -5.11 -1.52
CA LEU A 252 20.95 -4.29 -0.70
C LEU A 252 22.39 -4.82 -0.69
N ALA A 253 22.58 -6.13 -0.59
CA ALA A 253 23.91 -6.74 -0.66
C ALA A 253 24.61 -6.46 -2.00
N VAL A 254 23.89 -6.60 -3.12
CA VAL A 254 24.41 -6.26 -4.46
C VAL A 254 24.77 -4.78 -4.55
N PHE A 255 23.90 -3.90 -4.03
CA PHE A 255 24.16 -2.46 -3.99
C PHE A 255 25.42 -2.10 -3.19
N LEU A 256 25.61 -2.73 -2.02
CA LEU A 256 26.79 -2.50 -1.19
C LEU A 256 28.06 -3.00 -1.89
N ASP A 257 28.02 -4.16 -2.54
CA ASP A 257 29.16 -4.70 -3.29
C ASP A 257 29.54 -3.79 -4.47
N ASP A 258 28.56 -3.32 -5.24
CA ASP A 258 28.76 -2.40 -6.37
C ASP A 258 29.47 -1.10 -5.93
N LEU A 259 29.11 -0.56 -4.76
CA LEU A 259 29.74 0.64 -4.19
C LEU A 259 30.97 0.34 -3.33
N LYS A 260 31.31 -0.94 -3.11
CA LYS A 260 32.32 -1.39 -2.14
C LYS A 260 32.07 -0.86 -0.71
N CYS A 261 30.81 -0.67 -0.35
CA CYS A 261 30.40 -0.19 0.96
C CYS A 261 30.19 -1.34 1.94
N ARG A 262 30.13 -0.99 3.23
CA ARG A 262 29.73 -1.91 4.31
C ARG A 262 28.45 -1.40 4.97
N LEU A 263 27.67 -2.30 5.56
CA LEU A 263 26.53 -1.96 6.40
C LEU A 263 26.97 -1.77 7.86
#